data_AF-A0A7X6VM45-F1
#
_entry.id   AF-A0A7X6VM45-F1
#
_cell.length_a   1.000
_cell.length_b   1.000
_cell.length_c   1.000
_cell.angle_alpha   90.00
_cell.angle_beta   90.00
_cell.angle_gamma   90.00
#
_symmetry.space_group_name_H-M   'P 1'
#
loop_
_entity.id
_entity.type
_entity.pdbx_description
1 polymer ?
#
loop_
_entity_poly.entity_id
_entity_poly.type
_entity_poly.pdbx_seq_one_letter_code
_entity_poly.pdbx_strand_id
1 'polypeptide(L)'
;MAKAKLASVWLEACAGCHMSFLDIDERIVGLLEKVELTATPITDIKVIPEVDVGVIEGGLGNEEELEIAKELRSKCKILIAWGDCAVFGGINSMRNFM
;
A
#
# COMPACT_ATOMS: atom_id res chain seq x y z
N MET A 1 8.52 -21.71 8.30
CA MET A 1 9.20 -20.67 7.49
C MET A 1 8.93 -19.32 8.11
N ALA A 2 9.83 -18.35 7.99
CA ALA A 2 9.55 -16.98 8.44
C ALA A 2 8.38 -16.40 7.61
N LYS A 3 7.47 -15.66 8.25
CA LYS A 3 6.36 -14.98 7.54
C LYS A 3 6.95 -13.90 6.63
N ALA A 4 6.34 -13.71 5.46
CA ALA A 4 6.73 -12.60 4.59
C ALA A 4 6.29 -11.29 5.22
N LYS A 5 7.19 -10.30 5.31
CA LYS A 5 6.85 -8.97 5.85
C LYS A 5 6.27 -8.10 4.76
N LEU A 6 5.14 -7.46 5.06
CA LEU A 6 4.45 -6.56 4.14
C LEU A 6 4.24 -5.19 4.77
N ALA A 7 4.51 -4.14 4.01
CA ALA A 7 4.10 -2.77 4.31
C ALA A 7 3.20 -2.26 3.19
N SER A 8 2.25 -1.39 3.53
CA SER A 8 1.39 -0.72 2.55
C SER A 8 1.18 0.74 2.91
N VAL A 9 0.88 1.56 1.91
CA VAL A 9 0.63 2.99 2.08
C VAL A 9 -0.60 3.42 1.30
N TRP A 10 -1.31 4.44 1.81
CA TRP A 10 -2.30 5.21 1.08
C TRP A 10 -1.65 6.50 0.63
N LEU A 11 -1.63 6.73 -0.68
CA LEU A 11 -1.22 8.00 -1.28
C LEU A 11 -2.48 8.74 -1.75
N GLU A 12 -2.48 9.30 -2.97
CA GLU A 12 -3.65 9.93 -3.57
C GLU A 12 -4.71 8.86 -3.91
N ALA A 13 -5.50 8.47 -2.91
CA ALA A 13 -6.37 7.28 -2.90
C ALA A 13 -7.70 7.52 -2.17
N CYS A 14 -8.65 6.60 -2.37
CA CYS A 14 -9.94 6.56 -1.67
C CYS A 14 -10.02 5.47 -0.58
N ALA A 15 -8.92 4.77 -0.29
CA ALA A 15 -8.84 3.56 0.56
C ALA A 15 -9.60 2.33 0.03
N GLY A 16 -10.18 2.40 -1.17
CA GLY A 16 -11.00 1.33 -1.75
C GLY A 16 -10.22 0.04 -2.02
N CYS A 17 -8.93 0.09 -2.34
CA CYS A 17 -8.16 -1.13 -2.56
C CYS A 17 -7.92 -1.87 -1.24
N HIS A 18 -7.60 -1.15 -0.16
CA HIS A 18 -7.52 -1.74 1.17
C HIS A 18 -8.86 -2.27 1.67
N MET A 19 -9.99 -1.59 1.38
CA MET A 19 -11.31 -2.14 1.71
C MET A 19 -11.57 -3.44 0.94
N SER A 20 -11.28 -3.47 -0.36
CA SER A 20 -11.40 -4.70 -1.16
C SER A 20 -10.49 -5.84 -0.67
N PHE A 21 -9.39 -5.54 0.02
CA PHE A 21 -8.57 -6.54 0.70
C PHE A 21 -9.18 -7.02 2.01
N LEU A 22 -9.85 -6.16 2.75
CA LEU A 22 -10.60 -6.56 3.95
C LEU A 22 -11.85 -7.37 3.58
N ASP A 23 -12.42 -7.15 2.39
CA ASP A 23 -13.51 -7.93 1.80
C ASP A 23 -13.10 -9.37 1.40
N ILE A 24 -11.90 -9.84 1.79
CA ILE A 24 -11.62 -11.29 1.76
C ILE A 24 -12.22 -12.03 2.96
N ASP A 25 -12.85 -11.29 3.87
CA ASP A 25 -13.60 -11.78 5.04
C ASP A 25 -12.74 -12.68 5.93
N GLU A 26 -13.22 -13.88 6.30
CA GLU A 26 -12.52 -14.81 7.19
C GLU A 26 -11.17 -15.29 6.63
N ARG A 27 -10.95 -15.17 5.32
CA ARG A 27 -9.67 -15.56 4.69
C ARG A 27 -8.51 -14.69 5.19
N ILE A 28 -8.79 -13.50 5.75
CA ILE A 28 -7.77 -12.66 6.36
C ILE A 28 -7.05 -13.39 7.50
N VAL A 29 -7.75 -14.23 8.27
CA VAL A 29 -7.17 -14.98 9.39
C VAL A 29 -6.10 -15.94 8.87
N GLY A 30 -6.42 -16.71 7.83
CA GLY A 30 -5.46 -17.62 7.19
C GLY A 30 -4.33 -16.91 6.44
N LEU A 31 -4.55 -15.68 5.97
CA LEU A 31 -3.49 -14.87 5.38
C LEU A 31 -2.48 -14.40 6.44
N LEU A 32 -2.96 -13.96 7.61
CA LEU A 32 -2.12 -13.51 8.72
C LEU A 32 -1.26 -14.63 9.35
N GLU A 33 -1.55 -15.90 9.06
CA GLU A 33 -0.66 -17.03 9.38
C GLU A 33 0.59 -17.06 8.48
N LYS A 34 0.52 -16.49 7.29
CA LYS A 34 1.58 -16.54 6.26
C LYS A 34 2.33 -15.21 6.10
N VAL A 35 1.67 -14.10 6.40
CA VAL A 35 2.16 -12.73 6.20
C VAL A 35 2.18 -11.98 7.52
N GLU A 36 3.19 -11.16 7.73
CA GLU A 36 3.29 -10.18 8.81
C GLU A 36 3.00 -8.79 8.26
N LEU A 37 1.86 -8.20 8.63
CA LEU A 37 1.53 -6.82 8.31
C LEU A 37 2.30 -5.89 9.25
N THR A 38 3.13 -5.03 8.66
CA THR A 38 3.96 -4.05 9.38
C THR A 38 3.32 -2.66 9.28
N ALA A 39 4.03 -1.63 8.81
CA ALA A 39 3.47 -0.32 8.57
C ALA A 39 2.42 -0.39 7.46
N THR A 40 1.15 -0.29 7.86
CA THR A 40 -0.02 -0.22 6.98
C THR A 40 -1.03 0.76 7.57
N PRO A 41 -1.94 1.34 6.77
CA PRO A 41 -3.00 2.22 7.28
C PRO A 41 -3.96 1.57 8.28
N ILE A 42 -3.99 0.23 8.33
CA ILE A 42 -4.83 -0.57 9.25
C ILE A 42 -4.08 -1.02 10.52
N THR A 43 -2.85 -0.53 10.73
CA THR A 43 -2.01 -0.81 11.90
C THR A 43 -1.52 0.50 12.52
N ASP A 44 -1.04 0.45 13.76
CA ASP A 44 -0.47 1.63 14.43
C ASP A 44 1.03 1.84 14.23
N ILE A 45 1.67 1.07 13.36
CA ILE A 45 3.11 1.19 13.07
C ILE A 45 3.34 2.39 12.15
N LYS A 46 3.99 3.45 12.66
CA LYS A 46 4.16 4.73 11.95
C LYS A 46 5.41 4.81 11.07
N VAL A 47 6.42 4.00 11.35
CA VAL A 47 7.68 3.98 10.60
C VAL A 47 7.72 2.74 9.74
N ILE A 48 7.93 2.90 8.43
CA ILE A 48 8.06 1.79 7.49
C ILE A 48 9.35 1.02 7.83
N PRO A 49 9.31 -0.27 8.20
CA PRO A 49 10.52 -1.08 8.39
C PRO A 49 11.01 -1.65 7.05
N GLU A 50 12.15 -2.34 7.05
CA GLU A 50 12.52 -3.18 5.90
C GLU A 50 11.55 -4.36 5.77
N VAL A 51 11.03 -4.57 4.55
CA VAL A 51 9.99 -5.55 4.24
C VAL A 51 10.29 -6.33 2.96
N ASP A 52 9.66 -7.49 2.82
CA ASP A 52 9.76 -8.29 1.59
C ASP A 52 8.88 -7.70 0.49
N VAL A 53 7.69 -7.22 0.85
CA VAL A 53 6.71 -6.66 -0.08
C VAL A 53 6.24 -5.27 0.39
N GLY A 54 6.39 -4.27 -0.46
CA GLY A 54 5.78 -2.95 -0.32
C GLY A 54 4.60 -2.82 -1.27
N VAL A 55 3.49 -2.27 -0.80
CA VAL A 55 2.27 -2.08 -1.60
C VAL A 55 1.85 -0.61 -1.59
N ILE A 56 1.65 -0.05 -2.78
CA ILE A 56 1.16 1.32 -2.96
C ILE A 56 -0.28 1.25 -3.44
N GLU A 57 -1.20 1.81 -2.65
CA GLU A 57 -2.51 2.23 -3.14
C GLU A 57 -2.49 3.74 -3.38
N GLY A 58 -3.05 4.17 -4.50
CA GLY A 58 -3.13 5.59 -4.87
C GLY A 58 -2.03 6.06 -5.79
N GLY A 59 -2.28 7.19 -6.44
CA GLY A 59 -1.30 7.89 -7.27
C GLY A 59 -0.42 8.83 -6.46
N LEU A 60 0.26 9.75 -7.15
CA LEU A 60 1.02 10.83 -6.52
C LEU A 60 0.32 12.16 -6.81
N GLY A 61 -0.18 12.80 -5.74
CA GLY A 61 -0.87 14.07 -5.76
C GLY A 61 -0.08 15.23 -5.17
N ASN A 62 0.86 14.95 -4.26
CA ASN A 62 1.68 15.95 -3.57
C ASN A 62 3.12 15.45 -3.26
N GLU A 63 3.96 16.32 -2.66
CA GLU A 63 5.36 16.01 -2.34
C GLU A 63 5.52 15.01 -1.19
N GLU A 64 4.63 15.04 -0.18
CA GLU A 64 4.68 14.09 0.95
C GLU A 64 4.48 12.65 0.45
N GLU A 65 3.53 12.43 -0.44
CA GLU A 65 3.27 11.13 -1.04
C GLU A 65 4.44 10.64 -1.89
N LEU A 66 5.12 11.54 -2.59
CA LEU A 66 6.33 11.21 -3.35
C LEU A 66 7.45 10.72 -2.41
N GLU A 67 7.64 11.37 -1.27
CA GLU A 67 8.65 10.97 -0.29
C GLU A 67 8.29 9.64 0.38
N ILE A 68 7.02 9.42 0.74
CA ILE A 68 6.54 8.14 1.27
C ILE A 68 6.74 7.01 0.25
N ALA A 69 6.44 7.24 -1.03
CA ALA A 69 6.62 6.24 -2.08
C ALA A 69 8.10 5.86 -2.27
N LYS A 70 9.01 6.85 -2.25
CA LYS A 70 10.46 6.61 -2.30
C LYS A 70 10.96 5.87 -1.06
N GLU A 71 10.49 6.25 0.12
CA GLU A 71 10.83 5.58 1.38
C GLU A 71 10.43 4.10 1.31
N LEU A 72 9.18 3.80 0.95
CA LEU A 72 8.70 2.44 0.79
C LEU A 72 9.51 1.66 -0.25
N ARG A 73 9.81 2.26 -1.42
CA ARG A 73 10.66 1.65 -2.46
C ARG A 73 12.05 1.31 -1.94
N SER A 74 12.67 2.16 -1.13
CA SER A 74 13.99 1.92 -0.56
C SER A 74 14.01 0.77 0.45
N LYS A 75 12.87 0.48 1.09
CA LYS A 75 12.74 -0.48 2.20
C LYS A 75 12.08 -1.80 1.80
N CYS A 76 11.60 -1.94 0.56
CA CYS A 76 11.00 -3.19 0.08
C CYS A 76 11.83 -3.86 -1.01
N LYS A 77 11.79 -5.20 -1.04
CA LYS A 77 12.38 -5.99 -2.13
C LYS A 77 11.47 -5.95 -3.37
N ILE A 78 10.20 -6.28 -3.18
CA ILE A 78 9.16 -6.24 -4.21
C ILE A 78 8.25 -5.05 -3.93
N LEU A 79 8.00 -4.22 -4.95
CA LEU A 79 7.03 -3.14 -4.88
C LEU A 79 5.84 -3.47 -5.78
N ILE A 80 4.62 -3.30 -5.27
CA ILE A 80 3.37 -3.55 -5.99
C ILE A 80 2.59 -2.25 -6.09
N ALA A 81 2.26 -1.84 -7.32
CA ALA A 81 1.23 -0.83 -7.56
C ALA A 81 -0.14 -1.52 -7.54
N TRP A 82 -1.02 -1.07 -6.65
CA TRP A 82 -2.27 -1.77 -6.35
C TRP A 82 -3.48 -0.86 -6.59
N GLY A 83 -4.27 -1.23 -7.60
CA GLY A 83 -5.46 -0.50 -8.05
C GLY A 83 -5.19 0.51 -9.17
N ASP A 84 -6.27 0.94 -9.83
CA ASP A 84 -6.18 1.81 -11.01
C ASP A 84 -5.55 3.18 -10.71
N CYS A 85 -5.73 3.71 -9.50
CA CYS A 85 -5.08 4.95 -9.09
C CYS A 85 -3.55 4.81 -9.08
N ALA A 86 -3.02 3.71 -8.55
CA ALA A 86 -1.58 3.48 -8.48
C ALA A 86 -0.97 3.11 -9.84
N VAL A 87 -1.70 2.39 -10.68
CA VAL A 87 -1.21 1.91 -11.98
C VAL A 87 -1.37 2.94 -13.10
N PHE A 88 -2.50 3.66 -13.12
CA PHE A 88 -2.91 4.53 -14.23
C PHE A 88 -3.27 5.95 -13.81
N GLY A 89 -3.18 6.28 -12.52
CA GLY A 89 -3.51 7.61 -11.97
C GLY A 89 -4.99 7.79 -11.57
N GLY A 90 -5.89 6.92 -12.05
CA GLY A 90 -7.29 6.85 -11.63
C GLY A 90 -8.09 8.15 -11.78
N ILE A 91 -9.21 8.22 -11.04
CA ILE A 91 -10.14 9.37 -11.07
C ILE A 91 -9.48 10.67 -10.59
N ASN A 92 -8.52 10.55 -9.67
CA ASN A 92 -7.79 11.69 -9.10
C ASN A 92 -7.01 12.45 -10.17
N SER A 93 -6.52 11.75 -11.21
CA SER A 93 -5.80 12.36 -12.32
C SER A 93 -6.68 13.15 -13.28
N MET A 94 -8.01 13.11 -13.15
CA MET A 94 -8.88 13.96 -13.97
C MET A 94 -8.62 15.46 -13.77
N ARG A 95 -8.11 15.86 -12.60
CA ARG A 95 -7.72 17.25 -12.32
C ARG A 95 -6.61 17.76 -13.25
N ASN A 96 -5.88 16.88 -13.93
CA ASN A 96 -4.79 17.23 -14.85
C ASN A 96 -5.30 17.75 -16.21
N PHE A 97 -6.60 17.61 -16.50
CA PHE A 97 -7.24 18.12 -17.72
C PHE A 97 -7.83 19.53 -17.55
N MET A 98 -7.78 20.09 -16.34
CA MET A 98 -8.17 21.47 -16.04
C MET A 98 -6.95 22.37 -16.07
#